data_AF-A0A6L6EPG2-F1
#
_entry.id   AF-A0A6L6EPG2-F1
#
_cell.length_a   1.000
_cell.length_b   1.000
_cell.length_c   1.000
_cell.angle_alpha   90.00
_cell.angle_beta   90.00
_cell.angle_gamma   90.00
#
_symmetry.space_group_name_H-M   'P 1'
#
loop_
_entity.id
_entity.type
_entity.pdbx_description
1 polymer ?
#
loop_
_entity_poly.entity_id
_entity_poly.type
_entity_poly.pdbx_seq_one_letter_code
_entity_poly.pdbx_strand_id
1 'polypeptide(L)'
;MFRDLSTDGFTSRQLPTAVIALERLRIESTLSVLLKRGTDILVALPSLLVLAPLLLVLIMINAFITKGHPIFGQTRVGRSDSQIRVYKLRSMAIDAEDRLRNDSVLYAKYLANDHKLPEGEDPRITAFGRF
;
A
#
# COMPACT_ATOMS: atom_id res chain seq x y z
N MET A 1 -35.59 -16.55 -28.35
CA MET A 1 -35.32 -15.14 -28.71
C MET A 1 -35.35 -14.30 -27.44
N PHE A 2 -34.40 -14.55 -26.53
CA PHE A 2 -34.11 -13.77 -25.32
C PHE A 2 -32.72 -14.22 -24.87
N ARG A 3 -31.69 -13.39 -25.07
CA ARG A 3 -30.36 -13.55 -24.50
C ARG A 3 -29.75 -12.17 -24.28
N ASP A 4 -29.38 -11.95 -23.02
CA ASP A 4 -28.15 -11.30 -22.58
C ASP A 4 -27.94 -9.82 -22.94
N LEU A 5 -28.53 -8.95 -22.11
CA LEU A 5 -27.95 -7.64 -21.80
C LEU A 5 -26.67 -7.87 -20.99
N SER A 6 -25.61 -8.29 -21.68
CA SER A 6 -24.27 -8.40 -21.11
C SER A 6 -23.76 -7.01 -20.78
N THR A 7 -23.44 -6.86 -19.51
CA THR A 7 -22.77 -5.77 -18.83
C THR A 7 -21.32 -5.64 -19.30
N ASP A 8 -21.08 -5.32 -20.56
CA ASP A 8 -19.71 -5.23 -21.08
C ASP A 8 -19.42 -3.85 -21.67
N GLY A 9 -18.49 -3.15 -21.03
CA GLY A 9 -17.63 -2.22 -21.75
C GLY A 9 -17.92 -0.74 -21.58
N PHE A 10 -18.23 -0.26 -20.36
CA PHE A 10 -18.00 1.15 -20.04
C PHE A 10 -16.49 1.43 -20.02
N THR A 11 -15.99 1.61 -21.24
CA THR A 11 -14.62 1.77 -21.64
C THR A 11 -14.16 3.14 -21.13
N SER A 12 -13.45 3.16 -20.00
CA SER A 12 -12.80 4.34 -19.41
C SER A 12 -11.74 5.01 -20.31
N ARG A 13 -11.63 4.59 -21.59
CA ARG A 13 -10.59 4.98 -22.55
C ARG A 13 -10.98 6.10 -23.53
N GLN A 14 -12.19 6.68 -23.46
CA GLN A 14 -12.64 7.68 -24.46
C GLN A 14 -13.09 9.04 -23.91
N LEU A 15 -12.94 9.30 -22.61
CA LEU A 15 -13.26 10.64 -22.10
C LEU A 15 -12.13 11.62 -22.47
N PRO A 16 -12.43 12.79 -23.06
CA PRO A 16 -11.41 13.82 -23.31
C PRO A 16 -10.72 14.16 -22.00
N THR A 17 -9.39 14.30 -21.99
CA THR A 17 -8.62 14.70 -20.80
C THR A 17 -9.19 15.97 -20.17
N ALA A 18 -9.74 16.86 -21.00
CA ALA A 18 -10.45 18.07 -20.59
C ALA A 18 -11.73 17.77 -19.79
N VAL A 19 -12.51 16.74 -20.11
CA VAL A 19 -13.72 16.38 -19.34
C VAL A 19 -13.33 15.84 -17.97
N ILE A 20 -12.33 14.96 -17.90
CA ILE A 20 -11.78 14.46 -16.63
C ILE A 20 -11.16 15.60 -15.81
N ALA A 21 -10.47 16.55 -16.46
CA ALA A 21 -9.89 17.71 -15.80
C ALA A 21 -10.97 18.68 -15.30
N LEU A 22 -12.01 18.95 -16.08
CA LEU A 22 -13.13 19.81 -15.68
C LEU A 22 -13.98 19.17 -14.57
N GLU A 23 -14.14 17.85 -14.58
CA GLU A 23 -14.77 17.11 -13.48
C GLU A 23 -13.94 17.21 -12.20
N ARG A 24 -12.60 17.07 -12.28
CA ARG A 24 -11.69 17.31 -11.15
C ARG A 24 -11.71 18.76 -10.66
N LEU A 25 -11.81 19.73 -11.56
CA LEU A 25 -11.91 21.16 -11.22
C LEU A 25 -13.29 21.52 -10.62
N ARG A 26 -14.35 20.81 -11.01
CA ARG A 26 -15.72 21.01 -10.51
C ARG A 26 -15.94 20.45 -9.11
N ILE A 27 -15.19 19.41 -8.72
CA ILE A 27 -15.38 18.68 -7.46
C ILE A 27 -14.56 19.27 -6.29
N GLU A 28 -13.40 19.89 -6.54
CA GLU A 28 -12.52 20.37 -5.48
C GLU A 28 -12.74 21.87 -5.19
N SER A 29 -13.87 22.23 -4.58
CA SER A 29 -13.95 23.54 -3.92
C SER A 29 -12.88 23.62 -2.82
N THR A 30 -12.19 24.75 -2.67
CA THR A 30 -11.17 24.92 -1.62
C THR A 30 -11.71 24.57 -0.23
N LEU A 31 -13.01 24.83 0.00
CA LEU A 31 -13.76 24.40 1.19
C LEU A 31 -13.83 22.88 1.35
N SER A 32 -14.09 22.12 0.28
CA SER A 32 -14.11 20.65 0.35
C SER A 32 -12.76 20.04 0.75
N VAL A 33 -11.66 20.59 0.22
CA VAL A 33 -10.30 20.18 0.60
C VAL A 33 -10.03 20.51 2.07
N LEU A 34 -10.43 21.70 2.52
CA LEU A 34 -10.24 22.13 3.91
C LEU A 34 -11.03 21.26 4.89
N LEU A 35 -12.30 20.99 4.59
CA LEU A 35 -13.15 20.10 5.39
C LEU A 35 -12.64 18.66 5.39
N LYS A 36 -12.15 18.16 4.25
CA LYS A 36 -11.54 16.84 4.17
C LYS A 36 -10.28 16.75 5.03
N ARG A 37 -9.42 17.76 5.01
CA ARG A 37 -8.25 17.83 5.90
C ARG A 37 -8.64 17.89 7.38
N GLY A 38 -9.66 18.68 7.71
CA GLY A 38 -10.20 18.74 9.07
C GLY A 38 -10.70 17.38 9.56
N THR A 39 -11.52 16.69 8.76
CA THR A 39 -12.04 15.36 9.11
C THR A 39 -10.94 14.31 9.20
N ASP A 40 -9.95 14.33 8.30
CA ASP A 40 -8.81 13.41 8.35
C ASP A 40 -8.02 13.54 9.66
N ILE A 41 -7.73 14.78 10.10
CA ILE A 41 -6.98 15.01 11.35
C ILE A 41 -7.82 14.64 12.57
N LEU A 42 -9.10 15.06 12.59
CA LEU A 42 -10.01 14.80 13.70
C LEU A 42 -10.29 13.32 13.93
N VAL A 43 -10.28 12.50 12.88
CA VAL A 43 -10.42 11.05 13.00
C VAL A 43 -9.07 10.39 13.27
N ALA A 44 -8.00 10.78 12.56
CA ALA A 44 -6.70 10.12 12.67
C ALA A 44 -6.06 10.27 14.05
N LEU A 45 -6.12 11.46 14.69
CA LEU A 45 -5.51 11.69 16.00
C LEU A 45 -6.09 10.80 17.12
N PRO A 46 -7.40 10.76 17.36
CA PRO A 46 -7.97 9.88 18.39
C PRO A 46 -7.82 8.40 18.02
N SER A 47 -7.97 8.03 16.74
CA SER A 47 -7.70 6.66 16.31
C SER A 47 -6.26 6.24 16.59
N LEU A 48 -5.29 7.14 16.37
CA LEU A 48 -3.89 6.87 16.68
C LEU A 48 -3.67 6.72 18.19
N LEU A 49 -4.32 7.53 19.03
CA LEU A 49 -4.19 7.42 20.48
C LEU A 49 -4.76 6.10 21.02
N VAL A 50 -5.91 5.67 20.50
CA VAL A 50 -6.55 4.38 20.86
C VAL A 50 -5.73 3.20 20.35
N LEU A 51 -5.16 3.29 19.15
CA LEU A 51 -4.35 2.23 18.54
C LEU A 51 -2.89 2.24 19.01
N ALA A 52 -2.39 3.33 19.59
CA ALA A 52 -1.02 3.47 20.05
C ALA A 52 -0.54 2.32 20.95
N PRO A 53 -1.27 1.88 22.00
CA PRO A 53 -0.82 0.76 22.83
C PRO A 53 -0.69 -0.55 22.04
N LEU A 54 -1.64 -0.82 21.13
CA LEU A 54 -1.58 -2.00 20.26
C LEU A 54 -0.38 -1.93 19.30
N LEU A 55 -0.17 -0.78 18.67
CA LEU A 55 0.97 -0.55 17.78
C LEU A 55 2.30 -0.72 18.52
N LEU A 56 2.40 -0.26 19.77
CA LEU A 56 3.61 -0.41 20.59
C LEU A 56 3.93 -1.89 20.86
N VAL A 57 2.92 -2.69 21.22
CA VAL A 57 3.09 -4.14 21.42
C VAL A 57 3.54 -4.82 20.12
N LEU A 58 2.92 -4.50 18.98
CA LEU A 58 3.31 -5.05 17.69
C LEU A 58 4.74 -4.65 17.29
N ILE A 59 5.13 -3.40 17.55
CA ILE A 59 6.50 -2.91 17.32
C ILE A 59 7.50 -3.67 18.17
N MET A 60 7.20 -3.91 19.46
CA MET A 60 8.07 -4.67 20.35
C MET A 60 8.25 -6.11 19.86
N ILE A 61 7.15 -6.83 19.61
CA ILE A 61 7.19 -8.21 19.10
C ILE A 61 8.02 -8.28 17.82
N ASN A 62 7.77 -7.35 16.89
CA ASN A 62 8.46 -7.32 15.62
C ASN A 62 9.96 -6.98 15.75
N ALA A 63 10.32 -6.13 16.71
CA ALA A 63 11.72 -5.80 17.00
C ALA A 63 12.49 -7.03 17.49
N PHE A 64 11.87 -7.87 18.33
CA PHE A 64 12.48 -9.12 18.79
C PHE A 64 12.61 -10.16 17.67
N ILE A 65 11.60 -10.28 16.79
CA ILE A 65 11.60 -11.26 15.69
C ILE A 65 12.60 -10.88 14.60
N THR A 66 12.59 -9.62 14.17
CA THR A 66 13.39 -9.17 13.02
C THR A 66 14.82 -8.77 13.40
N LYS A 67 15.18 -8.83 14.70
CA LYS A 67 16.50 -8.47 15.25
C LYS A 67 17.00 -7.09 14.78
N GLY A 68 16.09 -6.17 14.53
CA GLY A 68 16.42 -4.81 14.10
C GLY A 68 15.17 -3.97 13.89
N HIS A 69 15.19 -3.06 12.90
CA HIS A 69 14.21 -1.98 12.83
C HIS A 69 12.80 -2.47 12.41
N PRO A 70 11.79 -2.40 13.32
CA PRO A 70 10.45 -2.97 13.09
C PRO A 70 9.60 -2.16 12.11
N ILE A 71 10.06 -0.96 11.74
CA ILE A 71 9.38 -0.05 10.82
C ILE A 71 10.13 -0.04 9.48
N PHE A 72 9.39 -0.13 8.38
CA PHE A 72 9.91 -0.02 7.03
C PHE A 72 9.23 1.16 6.32
N GLY A 73 10.01 2.03 5.69
CA GLY A 73 9.51 3.19 4.94
C GLY A 73 9.58 2.95 3.43
N GLN A 74 8.43 2.91 2.77
CA GLN A 74 8.31 2.80 1.31
C GLN A 74 8.06 4.18 0.69
N THR A 75 8.89 4.59 -0.27
CA THR A 75 8.67 5.82 -1.03
C THR A 75 7.55 5.63 -2.05
N ARG A 76 6.60 6.56 -2.11
CA ARG A 76 5.50 6.61 -3.08
C ARG A 76 5.32 8.04 -3.59
N VAL A 77 4.77 8.17 -4.79
CA VAL A 77 4.41 9.48 -5.37
C VAL A 77 3.09 9.96 -4.76
N GLY A 78 3.09 11.18 -4.24
CA GLY A 78 1.99 11.83 -3.55
C GLY A 78 1.32 12.93 -4.38
N ARG A 79 0.61 13.84 -3.69
CA ARG A 79 -0.07 14.97 -4.33
C ARG A 79 0.97 15.91 -4.96
N SER A 80 0.68 16.40 -6.16
CA SER A 80 1.57 17.31 -6.91
C SER A 80 2.97 16.73 -7.18
N ASP A 81 3.05 15.43 -7.43
CA ASP A 81 4.31 14.71 -7.74
C ASP A 81 5.36 14.74 -6.61
N SER A 82 4.93 15.04 -5.39
CA SER A 82 5.80 15.03 -4.22
C SER A 82 6.11 13.60 -3.78
N GLN A 83 7.37 13.27 -3.49
CA GLN A 83 7.72 11.97 -2.92
C GLN A 83 7.34 11.93 -1.44
N ILE A 84 6.51 10.95 -1.07
CA ILE A 84 6.05 10.73 0.31
C ILE A 84 6.59 9.38 0.79
N ARG A 85 7.15 9.37 2.00
CA ARG A 85 7.58 8.13 2.66
C ARG A 85 6.45 7.57 3.50
N VAL A 86 5.96 6.39 3.12
CA VAL A 86 4.90 5.67 3.83
C VAL A 86 5.55 4.66 4.77
N TYR A 87 5.33 4.85 6.07
CA TYR A 87 5.82 3.94 7.10
C TYR A 87 4.84 2.80 7.33
N LYS A 88 5.34 1.57 7.37
CA LYS A 88 4.58 0.35 7.67
C LYS A 88 5.38 -0.55 8.63
N LEU A 89 4.68 -1.41 9.36
CA LEU A 89 5.32 -2.46 10.13
C LEU A 89 5.99 -3.45 9.17
N ARG A 90 7.20 -3.86 9.50
CA ARG A 90 7.98 -4.82 8.72
C ARG A 90 7.41 -6.23 8.95
N SER A 91 7.01 -6.95 7.90
CA SER A 91 6.55 -8.35 8.00
C SER A 91 7.60 -9.38 7.54
N MET A 92 8.64 -8.92 6.84
CA MET A 92 9.73 -9.76 6.32
C MET A 92 11.02 -9.58 7.14
N ALA A 93 11.91 -10.58 7.10
CA ALA A 93 13.22 -10.48 7.75
C ALA A 93 14.06 -9.32 7.18
N ILE A 94 15.05 -8.83 7.94
CA ILE A 94 15.91 -7.70 7.51
C ILE A 94 16.71 -8.04 6.25
N ASP A 95 17.14 -9.29 6.15
CA ASP A 95 17.92 -9.85 5.05
C ASP A 95 17.04 -10.37 3.89
N ALA A 96 15.73 -10.11 3.90
CA ALA A 96 14.80 -10.61 2.89
C ALA A 96 15.25 -10.27 1.46
N GLU A 97 15.62 -9.01 1.21
CA GLU A 97 16.05 -8.56 -0.11
C GLU A 97 17.37 -9.20 -0.54
N ASP A 98 18.29 -9.41 0.40
CA ASP A 98 19.58 -10.05 0.12
C ASP A 98 19.43 -11.55 -0.11
N ARG A 99 18.56 -12.22 0.66
CA ARG A 99 18.18 -13.62 0.44
C ARG A 99 17.50 -13.82 -0.90
N LEU A 100 16.66 -12.88 -1.35
CA LEU A 100 16.06 -12.94 -2.68
C LEU A 100 17.12 -12.79 -3.78
N ARG A 101 18.05 -11.84 -3.65
CA ARG A 101 19.08 -11.59 -4.66
C ARG A 101 20.12 -12.71 -4.74
N ASN A 102 20.41 -13.37 -3.62
CA ASN A 102 21.39 -14.46 -3.55
C ASN A 102 20.84 -15.80 -4.09
N ASP A 103 19.52 -15.97 -4.15
CA ASP A 103 18.88 -17.16 -4.74
C ASP A 103 18.41 -16.84 -6.17
N SER A 104 19.20 -17.30 -7.15
CA SER A 104 18.93 -17.06 -8.57
C SER A 104 17.62 -17.70 -9.06
N VAL A 105 17.21 -18.83 -8.48
CA VAL A 105 15.96 -19.53 -8.84
C VAL A 105 14.77 -18.76 -8.30
N LEU A 106 14.84 -18.30 -7.05
CA LEU A 106 13.80 -17.49 -6.44
C LEU A 106 13.67 -16.12 -7.10
N TYR A 107 14.80 -15.49 -7.46
CA TYR A 107 14.80 -14.21 -8.17
C TYR A 107 14.21 -14.33 -9.58
N ALA A 108 14.52 -15.40 -10.30
CA ALA A 108 13.91 -15.66 -11.61
C ALA A 108 12.38 -15.83 -11.51
N LYS A 109 11.89 -16.56 -10.51
CA LYS A 109 10.44 -16.69 -10.22
C LYS A 109 9.81 -15.33 -9.89
N TYR A 110 10.49 -14.51 -9.09
CA TYR A 110 10.04 -13.17 -8.73
C TYR A 110 9.88 -12.25 -9.94
N LEU A 111 10.85 -12.26 -10.86
CA LEU A 111 10.79 -11.50 -12.10
C LEU A 111 9.72 -12.03 -13.06
N ALA A 112 9.56 -13.36 -13.14
CA ALA A 112 8.56 -13.99 -14.00
C ALA A 112 7.11 -13.70 -13.58
N ASN A 113 6.90 -13.31 -12.31
CA ASN A 113 5.58 -13.11 -11.71
C ASN A 113 5.41 -11.67 -11.19
N ASP A 114 5.73 -10.68 -12.04
CA ASP A 114 5.52 -9.25 -11.80
C ASP A 114 6.04 -8.73 -10.45
N HIS A 115 7.25 -9.15 -10.06
CA HIS A 115 7.87 -8.76 -8.80
C HIS A 115 7.09 -9.26 -7.57
N LYS A 116 6.48 -10.46 -7.67
CA LYS A 116 5.80 -11.15 -6.57
C LYS A 116 6.13 -12.64 -6.59
N LEU A 117 6.39 -13.21 -5.43
CA LEU A 117 6.49 -14.67 -5.30
C LEU A 117 5.09 -15.27 -5.11
N PRO A 118 4.85 -16.51 -5.58
CA PRO A 118 3.61 -17.23 -5.32
C PRO A 118 3.31 -17.32 -3.82
N GLU A 119 2.02 -17.37 -3.47
CA GLU A 119 1.59 -17.47 -2.08
C GLU A 119 2.16 -18.74 -1.42
N GLY A 120 2.68 -18.60 -0.20
CA GLY A 120 3.28 -19.72 0.55
C GLY A 120 4.70 -20.12 0.13
N GLU A 121 5.19 -19.68 -1.03
CA GLU A 121 6.54 -19.99 -1.52
C GLU A 121 7.62 -18.99 -1.07
N ASP A 122 7.25 -17.89 -0.39
CA ASP A 122 8.22 -16.87 0.03
C ASP A 122 8.88 -17.21 1.40
N PRO A 123 10.16 -17.63 1.43
CA PRO A 123 10.86 -18.00 2.67
C PRO A 123 11.29 -16.80 3.51
N ARG A 124 11.02 -15.57 3.05
CA ARG A 124 11.45 -14.31 3.67
C ARG A 124 10.39 -13.72 4.62
N ILE A 125 9.16 -14.23 4.54
CA ILE A 125 8.05 -13.83 5.40
C ILE A 125 8.28 -14.40 6.81
N THR A 126 8.15 -13.56 7.84
CA THR A 126 8.23 -14.02 9.24
C THR A 126 7.06 -14.96 9.56
N ALA A 127 7.20 -15.86 10.54
CA ALA A 127 6.13 -16.80 10.92
C ALA A 127 4.81 -16.07 11.28
N PHE A 128 4.93 -14.87 11.85
CA PHE A 128 3.80 -13.99 12.16
C PHE A 128 3.22 -13.24 10.97
N GLY A 129 3.90 -13.16 9.83
CA GLY A 129 3.40 -12.50 8.61
C GLY A 129 2.70 -13.46 7.64
N ARG A 130 2.53 -14.72 8.03
CA ARG A 130 1.94 -15.80 7.23
C ARG A 130 0.48 -16.01 7.66
N PHE A 131 -0.37 -15.03 7.39
CA PHE A 131 -1.81 -15.06 7.67
C PHE A 131 -2.59 -14.53 6.46
#